data_AF-A0A1G0P4B6-F1
#
_entry.id   AF-A0A1G0P4B6-F1
#
_cell.length_a   1.000
_cell.length_b   1.000
_cell.length_c   1.000
_cell.angle_alpha   90.00
_cell.angle_beta   90.00
_cell.angle_gamma   90.00
#
_symmetry.space_group_name_H-M   'P 1'
#
loop_
_entity.id
_entity.type
_entity.pdbx_description
1 polymer ?
#
loop_
_entity_poly.entity_id
_entity_poly.type
_entity_poly.pdbx_seq_one_letter_code
_entity_poly.pdbx_strand_id
1 'polypeptide(L)'
;MPGGTATTDLSSMTPREQADRLFDRVMTASEGGNAGEVTFFGPMALQAYGMIGQLDADARFHVGLIEAALANDTGATAQADSLAKEFPRHLFVPLIRWEVANRRGDTAALRRVYRQFLDTYDAETASGKNEYEMHRTRLQAFRDEARGALGATSR
;
A
#
# COMPACT_ATOMS: atom_id res chain seq x y z
N MET A 1 -9.65 -38.58 -4.23
CA MET A 1 -8.44 -37.73 -4.14
C MET A 1 -7.58 -38.03 -5.35
N PRO A 2 -6.93 -37.06 -6.01
CA PRO A 2 -6.51 -35.76 -5.50
C PRO A 2 -7.12 -34.54 -6.24
N GLY A 3 -7.29 -33.45 -5.49
CA GLY A 3 -7.65 -32.14 -6.02
C GLY A 3 -6.44 -31.50 -6.70
N GLY A 4 -6.60 -31.15 -7.97
CA GLY A 4 -5.62 -30.34 -8.68
C GLY A 4 -5.57 -28.97 -8.03
N THR A 5 -4.43 -28.63 -7.44
CA THR A 5 -4.04 -27.23 -7.27
C THR A 5 -4.15 -26.60 -8.66
N ALA A 6 -5.14 -25.74 -8.87
CA ALA A 6 -5.26 -24.97 -10.10
C ALA A 6 -3.96 -24.18 -10.25
N THR A 7 -3.03 -24.72 -11.02
CA THR A 7 -1.83 -24.02 -11.47
C THR A 7 -2.35 -22.85 -12.27
N THR A 8 -2.38 -21.66 -11.66
CA THR A 8 -2.85 -20.48 -12.37
C THR A 8 -2.02 -20.34 -13.64
N ASP A 9 -2.72 -20.24 -14.77
CA ASP A 9 -2.09 -20.11 -16.07
C ASP A 9 -1.49 -18.70 -16.22
N LEU A 10 -0.25 -18.55 -15.76
CA LEU A 10 0.53 -17.31 -15.83
C LEU A 10 0.74 -16.82 -17.26
N SER A 11 0.64 -17.70 -18.26
CA SER A 11 0.91 -17.35 -19.66
C SER A 11 -0.15 -16.45 -20.29
N SER A 12 -1.32 -16.35 -19.64
CA SER A 12 -2.45 -15.52 -20.07
C SER A 12 -2.53 -14.15 -19.36
N MET A 13 -1.71 -13.92 -18.33
CA MET A 13 -1.76 -12.71 -17.50
C MET A 13 -0.91 -11.59 -18.10
N THR A 14 -1.43 -10.37 -18.07
CA THR A 14 -0.64 -9.16 -18.35
C THR A 14 0.50 -9.01 -17.32
N PRO A 15 1.59 -8.29 -17.66
CA PRO A 15 2.66 -8.00 -16.69
C PRO A 15 2.15 -7.36 -15.38
N ARG A 16 1.10 -6.53 -15.49
CA ARG A 16 0.45 -5.90 -14.34
C ARG A 16 -0.22 -6.92 -13.43
N GLU A 17 -1.05 -7.80 -13.98
CA GLU A 17 -1.74 -8.83 -13.20
C GLU A 17 -0.74 -9.80 -12.54
N GLN A 18 0.37 -10.11 -13.22
CA GLN A 18 1.43 -10.93 -12.63
C GLN A 18 2.07 -10.25 -11.41
N ALA A 19 2.33 -8.94 -11.50
CA ALA A 19 2.87 -8.15 -10.38
C ALA A 19 1.86 -8.03 -9.23
N ASP A 20 0.58 -7.78 -9.52
CA ASP A 20 -0.48 -7.69 -8.52
C ASP A 20 -0.66 -9.03 -7.76
N ARG A 21 -0.54 -10.16 -8.45
CA ARG A 21 -0.59 -11.48 -7.78
C ARG A 21 0.57 -11.69 -6.80
N LEU A 22 1.77 -11.23 -7.16
CA LEU A 22 2.92 -11.28 -6.25
C LEU A 22 2.73 -10.32 -5.08
N PHE A 23 2.17 -9.13 -5.33
CA PHE A 23 1.78 -8.18 -4.30
C PHE A 23 0.81 -8.81 -3.29
N ASP A 24 -0.29 -9.41 -3.75
CA ASP A 24 -1.29 -10.07 -2.88
C ASP A 24 -0.64 -11.12 -1.98
N ARG A 25 0.29 -11.89 -2.54
CA ARG A 25 1.05 -12.90 -1.78
C ARG A 25 1.92 -12.27 -0.70
N VAL A 26 2.63 -11.20 -1.02
CA VAL A 26 3.49 -10.49 -0.04
C VAL A 26 2.64 -9.86 1.06
N MET A 27 1.51 -9.22 0.72
CA MET A 27 0.61 -8.61 1.71
C MET A 27 -0.02 -9.68 2.63
N THR A 28 -0.50 -10.78 2.06
CA THR A 28 -1.03 -11.92 2.84
C THR A 28 0.02 -12.46 3.82
N ALA A 29 1.27 -12.64 3.36
CA ALA A 29 2.36 -13.10 4.21
C ALA A 29 2.70 -12.08 5.31
N SER A 30 2.72 -10.79 4.97
CA SER A 30 2.99 -9.70 5.91
C SER A 30 1.93 -9.63 7.02
N GLU A 31 0.65 -9.67 6.65
CA GLU A 31 -0.48 -9.68 7.59
C GLU A 31 -0.45 -10.93 8.50
N GLY A 32 -0.03 -12.08 7.96
CA GLY A 32 0.15 -13.32 8.71
C GLY A 32 1.43 -13.37 9.56
N GLY A 33 2.29 -12.34 9.54
CA GLY A 33 3.57 -12.32 10.25
C GLY A 33 4.64 -13.25 9.67
N ASN A 34 4.46 -13.75 8.44
CA ASN A 34 5.38 -14.66 7.77
C ASN A 34 6.52 -13.90 7.08
N ALA A 35 7.49 -13.42 7.87
CA ALA A 35 8.65 -12.68 7.36
C ALA A 35 9.48 -13.46 6.33
N GLY A 36 9.49 -14.80 6.39
CA GLY A 36 10.19 -15.65 5.43
C GLY A 36 9.60 -15.55 4.03
N GLU A 37 8.27 -15.61 3.90
CA GLU A 37 7.60 -15.42 2.61
C GLU A 37 7.67 -13.97 2.13
N VAL A 38 7.57 -12.98 3.01
CA VAL A 38 7.77 -11.57 2.62
C VAL A 38 9.15 -11.35 2.00
N THR A 39 10.20 -11.87 2.64
CA THR A 39 11.59 -11.73 2.14
C THR A 39 11.81 -12.49 0.84
N PHE A 40 11.11 -13.62 0.65
CA PHE A 40 11.22 -14.41 -0.57
C PHE A 40 10.49 -13.77 -1.75
N PHE A 41 9.21 -13.38 -1.57
CA PHE A 41 8.38 -12.88 -2.67
C PHE A 41 8.50 -11.38 -2.91
N GLY A 42 8.86 -10.59 -1.90
CA GLY A 42 8.97 -9.14 -2.01
C GLY A 42 9.86 -8.65 -3.15
N PRO A 43 11.12 -9.12 -3.27
CA PRO A 43 11.99 -8.72 -4.38
C PRO A 43 11.45 -9.13 -5.76
N MET A 44 10.75 -10.28 -5.85
CA MET A 44 10.12 -10.72 -7.10
C MET A 44 8.96 -9.80 -7.48
N ALA A 45 8.15 -9.38 -6.51
CA ALA A 45 7.06 -8.44 -6.74
C ALA A 45 7.61 -7.09 -7.23
N LEU A 46 8.65 -6.56 -6.57
CA LEU A 46 9.31 -5.31 -6.98
C LEU A 46 9.88 -5.40 -8.40
N GLN A 47 10.51 -6.53 -8.74
CA GLN A 47 11.00 -6.77 -10.09
C GLN A 47 9.85 -6.79 -11.11
N ALA A 48 8.74 -7.47 -10.80
CA ALA A 48 7.59 -7.55 -11.69
C ALA A 48 6.98 -6.17 -11.96
N TYR A 49 6.81 -5.32 -10.93
CA TYR A 49 6.40 -3.92 -11.13
C TYR A 49 7.41 -3.14 -11.97
N GLY A 50 8.71 -3.33 -11.75
CA GLY A 50 9.76 -2.70 -12.55
C GLY A 50 9.71 -3.04 -14.04
N MET A 51 9.14 -4.19 -14.42
CA MET A 51 8.96 -4.61 -15.81
C MET A 51 7.76 -3.96 -16.51
N ILE A 52 6.80 -3.38 -15.77
CA ILE A 52 5.63 -2.69 -16.33
C ILE A 52 6.05 -1.35 -16.98
N GLY A 53 7.13 -0.75 -16.48
CA GLY A 53 7.61 0.57 -16.93
C GLY A 53 7.07 1.69 -16.06
N GLN A 54 6.38 2.66 -16.66
CA GLN A 54 5.84 3.80 -15.91
C GLN A 54 4.72 3.34 -14.97
N LEU A 55 4.93 3.51 -13.66
CA LEU A 55 3.97 3.16 -12.63
C LEU A 55 2.91 4.26 -12.47
N ASP A 56 1.65 3.87 -12.53
CA ASP A 56 0.50 4.69 -12.11
C ASP A 56 0.44 4.81 -10.57
N ALA A 57 -0.54 5.58 -10.07
CA ALA A 57 -0.71 5.83 -8.64
C ALA A 57 -0.93 4.54 -7.82
N ASP A 58 -1.66 3.58 -8.38
CA ASP A 58 -2.00 2.31 -7.75
C ASP A 58 -0.78 1.37 -7.67
N ALA A 59 -0.04 1.23 -8.77
CA ALA A 59 1.19 0.46 -8.81
C ALA A 59 2.27 1.05 -7.86
N ARG A 60 2.38 2.39 -7.80
CA ARG A 60 3.28 3.05 -6.83
C ARG A 60 2.88 2.76 -5.40
N PHE A 61 1.57 2.73 -5.13
CA PHE A 61 1.05 2.36 -3.82
C PHE A 61 1.42 0.92 -3.46
N HIS A 62 1.20 -0.03 -4.35
CA HIS A 62 1.59 -1.43 -4.14
C HIS A 62 3.09 -1.61 -3.89
N VAL A 63 3.94 -0.97 -4.71
CA VAL A 63 5.40 -0.97 -4.51
C VAL A 63 5.75 -0.38 -3.15
N GLY A 64 5.14 0.74 -2.75
CA GLY A 64 5.37 1.36 -1.45
C GLY A 64 5.05 0.45 -0.27
N LEU A 65 3.96 -0.32 -0.35
CA LEU A 65 3.58 -1.30 0.67
C LEU A 65 4.53 -2.51 0.69
N ILE A 66 4.98 -3.00 -0.47
CA ILE A 66 5.98 -4.10 -0.54
C ILE A 66 7.29 -3.66 0.12
N GLU A 67 7.76 -2.46 -0.20
CA GLU A 67 8.98 -1.90 0.42
C GLU A 67 8.82 -1.76 1.93
N ALA A 68 7.66 -1.33 2.41
CA ALA A 68 7.37 -1.25 3.84
C ALA A 68 7.36 -2.63 4.51
N ALA A 69 6.75 -3.64 3.87
CA ALA A 69 6.73 -5.03 4.36
C ALA A 69 8.15 -5.63 4.44
N LEU A 70 9.04 -5.25 3.51
CA LEU A 70 10.46 -5.60 3.53
C LEU A 70 11.30 -4.77 4.52
N ALA A 71 10.67 -3.91 5.32
CA ALA A 71 11.31 -2.96 6.21
C ALA A 71 12.28 -1.99 5.49
N ASN A 72 12.07 -1.73 4.20
CA ASN A 72 12.78 -0.73 3.42
C ASN A 72 12.03 0.63 3.47
N ASP A 73 12.19 1.35 4.58
CA ASP A 73 11.54 2.65 4.76
C ASP A 73 11.91 3.68 3.69
N THR A 74 13.17 3.63 3.22
CA THR A 74 13.64 4.56 2.20
C THR A 74 12.92 4.31 0.89
N GLY A 75 12.77 3.04 0.49
CA GLY A 75 11.99 2.65 -0.69
C GLY A 75 10.53 3.04 -0.58
N ALA A 76 9.89 2.72 0.54
CA ALA A 76 8.49 3.08 0.79
C ALA A 76 8.27 4.60 0.74
N THR A 77 9.12 5.36 1.45
CA THR A 77 9.06 6.83 1.47
C THR A 77 9.27 7.42 0.08
N ALA A 78 10.20 6.88 -0.72
CA ALA A 78 10.44 7.34 -2.08
C ALA A 78 9.22 7.18 -3.00
N GLN A 79 8.42 6.13 -2.81
CA GLN A 79 7.16 5.98 -3.54
C GLN A 79 6.11 7.01 -3.11
N ALA A 80 5.98 7.24 -1.79
CA ALA A 80 5.08 8.27 -1.26
C ALA A 80 5.45 9.68 -1.77
N ASP A 81 6.75 9.99 -1.81
CA ASP A 81 7.24 11.30 -2.28
C ASP A 81 7.07 11.47 -3.79
N SER A 82 7.30 10.41 -4.57
CA SER A 82 7.03 10.43 -6.02
C SER A 82 5.55 10.64 -6.30
N LEU A 83 4.67 9.95 -5.56
CA LEU A 83 3.23 10.10 -5.69
C LEU A 83 2.77 11.50 -5.26
N ALA A 84 3.32 12.04 -4.17
CA ALA A 84 3.01 13.39 -3.70
C ALA A 84 3.50 14.49 -4.65
N LYS A 85 4.58 14.25 -5.41
CA LYS A 85 5.08 15.19 -6.42
C LYS A 85 4.10 15.35 -7.58
N GLU A 86 3.47 14.26 -7.98
CA GLU A 86 2.49 14.24 -9.09
C GLU A 86 1.09 14.61 -8.60
N PHE A 87 0.69 14.08 -7.45
CA PHE A 87 -0.62 14.23 -6.84
C PHE A 87 -0.48 14.61 -5.34
N PRO A 88 -0.29 15.91 -5.02
CA PRO A 88 0.05 16.35 -3.65
C PRO A 88 -0.97 15.99 -2.56
N ARG A 89 -2.22 15.73 -2.95
CA ARG A 89 -3.33 15.41 -2.04
C ARG A 89 -3.75 13.94 -2.08
N HIS A 90 -3.03 13.09 -2.82
CA HIS A 90 -3.43 11.70 -3.04
C HIS A 90 -3.53 10.91 -1.75
N LEU A 91 -4.61 10.16 -1.57
CA LEU A 91 -4.89 9.45 -0.31
C LEU A 91 -3.90 8.34 0.01
N PHE A 92 -3.24 7.77 -1.00
CA PHE A 92 -2.21 6.74 -0.78
C PHE A 92 -0.89 7.26 -0.18
N VAL A 93 -0.59 8.56 -0.33
CA VAL A 93 0.62 9.17 0.25
C VAL A 93 0.65 9.00 1.77
N PRO A 94 -0.38 9.42 2.53
CA PRO A 94 -0.42 9.19 3.97
C PRO A 94 -0.45 7.71 4.33
N LEU A 95 -1.11 6.82 3.55
CA LEU A 95 -1.10 5.38 3.87
C LEU A 95 0.33 4.79 3.84
N ILE A 96 1.13 5.07 2.81
CA ILE A 96 2.52 4.57 2.76
C ILE A 96 3.36 5.17 3.90
N ARG A 97 3.22 6.48 4.16
CA ARG A 97 3.93 7.14 5.26
C ARG A 97 3.51 6.61 6.63
N TRP A 98 2.27 6.16 6.76
CA TRP A 98 1.77 5.51 7.96
C TRP A 98 2.50 4.20 8.22
N GLU A 99 2.68 3.34 7.20
CA GLU A 99 3.39 2.06 7.37
C GLU A 99 4.80 2.28 7.96
N VAL A 100 5.54 3.23 7.39
CA VAL A 100 6.88 3.62 7.88
C VAL A 100 6.82 4.15 9.31
N ALA A 101 5.91 5.09 9.60
CA ALA A 101 5.79 5.71 10.92
C ALA A 101 5.37 4.69 11.99
N ASN A 102 4.42 3.81 11.67
CA ASN A 102 3.92 2.76 12.54
C ASN A 102 5.05 1.78 12.90
N ARG A 103 5.78 1.33 11.90
CA ARG A 103 6.89 0.39 12.05
C ARG A 103 8.06 0.97 12.87
N ARG A 104 8.28 2.28 12.78
CA ARG A 104 9.26 3.02 13.60
C ARG A 104 8.77 3.38 15.01
N GLY A 105 7.47 3.23 15.29
CA GLY A 105 6.87 3.74 16.52
C GLY A 105 6.87 5.27 16.63
N ASP A 106 6.96 5.99 15.50
CA ASP A 106 6.95 7.47 15.48
C ASP A 106 5.51 7.99 15.62
N THR A 107 5.07 8.12 16.87
CA THR A 107 3.74 8.62 17.23
C THR A 107 3.47 10.05 16.74
N ALA A 108 4.50 10.89 16.58
CA ALA A 108 4.34 12.24 16.06
C ALA A 108 4.08 12.19 14.55
N ALA A 109 4.79 11.35 13.81
CA ALA A 109 4.54 11.12 12.39
C ALA A 109 3.18 10.49 12.15
N LEU A 110 2.78 9.49 12.94
CA LEU A 110 1.45 8.87 12.84
C LEU A 110 0.32 9.90 12.95
N ARG A 111 0.37 10.78 13.95
CA ARG A 111 -0.64 11.86 14.11
C ARG A 111 -0.64 12.84 12.92
N ARG A 112 0.52 13.19 12.36
CA ARG A 112 0.60 14.07 11.17
C ARG A 112 -0.05 13.42 9.96
N VAL A 113 0.25 12.14 9.73
CA VAL A 113 -0.27 11.35 8.63
C VAL A 113 -1.79 11.18 8.71
N TYR A 114 -2.33 10.85 9.90
CA TYR A 114 -3.77 10.78 10.10
C TYR A 114 -4.48 12.10 9.84
N ARG A 115 -3.93 13.22 10.32
CA ARG A 115 -4.51 14.54 10.06
C ARG A 115 -4.52 14.85 8.57
N GLN A 116 -3.38 14.65 7.89
CA GLN A 116 -3.26 14.87 6.45
C GLN A 116 -4.32 14.06 5.69
N PHE A 117 -4.48 12.77 6.02
CA PHE A 117 -5.46 11.91 5.36
C PHE A 117 -6.89 12.44 5.55
N LEU A 118 -7.29 12.75 6.78
CA LEU A 118 -8.65 13.23 7.08
C LEU A 118 -8.94 14.59 6.43
N ASP A 119 -7.95 15.49 6.39
CA ASP A 119 -8.10 16.81 5.75
C ASP A 119 -8.34 16.71 4.23
N THR A 120 -7.84 15.65 3.59
CA THR A 120 -7.98 15.43 2.14
C THR A 120 -9.09 14.47 1.74
N TYR A 121 -9.57 13.63 2.66
CA TYR A 121 -10.43 12.47 2.37
C TYR A 121 -11.67 12.81 1.53
N ASP A 122 -12.51 13.74 2.00
CA ASP A 122 -13.80 14.00 1.36
C ASP A 122 -13.62 14.62 -0.05
N ALA A 123 -12.62 15.49 -0.23
CA ALA A 123 -12.34 16.10 -1.53
C ALA A 123 -11.75 15.11 -2.54
N GLU A 124 -10.86 14.23 -2.09
CA GLU A 124 -10.24 13.23 -2.98
C GLU A 124 -11.20 12.10 -3.33
N THR A 125 -11.98 11.58 -2.39
CA THR A 125 -12.97 10.54 -2.69
C THR A 125 -14.05 11.04 -3.65
N ALA A 126 -14.44 12.32 -3.57
CA ALA A 126 -15.36 12.94 -4.52
C ALA A 126 -14.82 13.04 -5.97
N SER A 127 -13.50 12.88 -6.18
CA SER A 127 -12.91 12.91 -7.52
C SER A 127 -13.16 11.63 -8.33
N GLY A 128 -13.64 10.55 -7.70
CA GLY A 128 -14.06 9.33 -8.40
C GLY A 128 -12.94 8.56 -9.10
N LYS A 129 -11.68 8.71 -8.65
CA LYS A 129 -10.54 7.94 -9.17
C LYS A 129 -10.76 6.44 -8.96
N ASN A 130 -10.47 5.63 -9.98
CA ASN A 130 -10.78 4.19 -9.96
C ASN A 130 -10.05 3.45 -8.84
N GLU A 131 -8.79 3.82 -8.57
CA GLU A 131 -7.98 3.27 -7.48
C GLU A 131 -8.61 3.51 -6.10
N TYR A 132 -9.35 4.61 -5.89
CA TYR A 132 -10.07 4.82 -4.63
C TYR A 132 -11.26 3.88 -4.48
N GLU A 133 -11.93 3.54 -5.57
CA GLU A 133 -13.02 2.56 -5.55
C GLU A 133 -12.49 1.14 -5.34
N MET A 134 -11.33 0.80 -5.94
CA MET A 134 -10.64 -0.47 -5.74
C MET A 134 -10.17 -0.63 -4.29
N HIS A 135 -9.67 0.44 -3.66
CA HIS A 135 -9.16 0.44 -2.29
C HIS A 135 -10.15 0.97 -1.26
N ARG A 136 -11.44 1.04 -1.59
CA ARG A 136 -12.47 1.70 -0.77
C ARG A 136 -12.49 1.17 0.66
N THR A 137 -12.43 -0.15 0.83
CA THR A 137 -12.44 -0.80 2.15
C THR A 137 -11.23 -0.39 2.99
N ARG A 138 -10.02 -0.37 2.40
CA ARG A 138 -8.80 0.04 3.10
C ARG A 138 -8.83 1.52 3.47
N LEU A 139 -9.29 2.39 2.56
CA LEU A 139 -9.43 3.83 2.81
C LEU A 139 -10.44 4.13 3.92
N GLN A 140 -11.58 3.41 3.95
CA GLN A 140 -12.57 3.54 5.01
C GLN A 140 -12.03 3.06 6.36
N ALA A 141 -11.39 1.89 6.41
CA ALA A 141 -10.77 1.38 7.63
C ALA A 141 -9.71 2.36 8.17
N PHE A 142 -8.88 2.91 7.30
CA PHE A 142 -7.88 3.90 7.68
C PHE A 142 -8.50 5.22 8.17
N ARG A 143 -9.64 5.64 7.60
CA ARG A 143 -10.40 6.81 8.07
C ARG A 143 -10.89 6.62 9.50
N ASP A 144 -11.44 5.45 9.79
CA ASP A 144 -11.98 5.14 11.11
C ASP A 144 -10.86 5.03 12.16
N GLU A 145 -9.75 4.38 11.79
CA GLU A 145 -8.53 4.35 12.60
C GLU A 145 -8.00 5.77 12.89
N ALA A 146 -7.87 6.61 11.86
CA ALA A 146 -7.38 7.98 11.98
C ALA A 146 -8.26 8.82 12.93
N ARG A 147 -9.59 8.68 12.82
CA ARG A 147 -10.55 9.35 13.71
C ARG A 147 -10.41 8.87 15.14
N GLY A 148 -10.29 7.57 15.36
CA GLY A 148 -10.07 6.98 16.67
C GLY A 148 -8.79 7.49 17.32
N ALA A 149 -7.67 7.46 16.58
CA ALA A 149 -6.36 7.89 17.08
C ALA A 149 -6.31 9.38 17.45
N LEU A 150 -6.87 10.26 16.61
CA LEU A 150 -6.89 11.70 16.90
C LEU A 150 -7.92 12.09 17.96
N GLY A 151 -9.06 11.37 18.04
CA GLY A 151 -10.08 11.57 19.08
C GLY A 151 -9.61 11.10 20.47
N ALA A 152 -8.87 10.00 20.55
CA ALA A 152 -8.32 9.47 21.80
C ALA A 152 -7.24 10.38 22.42
N THR A 153 -6.60 11.25 21.63
CA THR A 153 -5.55 12.16 22.10
C THR A 153 -6.11 13.41 22.82
N SER A 154 -7.44 13.56 22.91
CA SER A 154 -8.12 14.73 23.53
C SER A 154 -8.63 14.48 24.96
N ARG A 155 -8.06 13.52 25.71
CA ARG A 155 -8.37 13.29 27.14
C ARG A 155 -7.14 13.39 28.02
#